data_AF-A0A1V4KRY3-F1
#
_entry.id   AF-A0A1V4KRY3-F1
#
_cell.length_a   1.000
_cell.length_b   1.000
_cell.length_c   1.000
_cell.angle_alpha   90.00
_cell.angle_beta   90.00
_cell.angle_gamma   90.00
#
_symmetry.space_group_name_H-M   'P 1'
#
loop_
_entity.id
_entity.type
_entity.pdbx_description
1 polymer ?
#
loop_
_entity_poly.entity_id
_entity_poly.type
_entity_poly.pdbx_seq_one_letter_code
_entity_poly.pdbx_strand_id
1 'polypeptide(L)'
;MDGRVQAEPFRAVLQYLYTGQLDEARGDLMQVATIAELLEVFDLRMMVANVLNKESFMNQEITKAFHVRRANRIKECLGKGVFADVVFRLDDGAVPAHKPLLIAGCDWMMAMFRGAFRESYAAEVSLPGTNCACFRAVLEFLYTGVFTPTPDLDAMELLVLTNRLCLPRLQALTGEPPH
;
A
#
# COMPACT_ATOMS: atom_id res chain seq x y z
N MET A 1 -17.96 9.85 32.19
CA MET A 1 -17.63 9.34 30.83
C MET A 1 -16.43 8.44 30.99
N ASP A 2 -16.62 7.12 30.97
CA ASP A 2 -15.49 6.18 30.99
C ASP A 2 -14.74 6.32 29.67
N GLY A 3 -13.56 6.95 29.71
CA GLY A 3 -12.76 7.35 28.54
C GLY A 3 -12.07 6.20 27.81
N ARG A 4 -12.69 5.01 27.77
CA ARG A 4 -12.18 3.86 27.03
C ARG A 4 -12.94 3.72 25.72
N VAL A 5 -12.25 4.00 24.62
CA VAL A 5 -12.73 3.68 23.27
C VAL A 5 -13.05 2.18 23.23
N GLN A 6 -14.28 1.82 22.90
CA GLN A 6 -14.67 0.42 22.79
C GLN A 6 -13.92 -0.24 21.62
N ALA A 7 -13.45 -1.47 21.84
CA ALA A 7 -12.60 -2.18 20.88
C ALA A 7 -13.30 -2.45 19.54
N GLU A 8 -14.58 -2.78 19.56
CA GLU A 8 -15.35 -3.12 18.35
C GLU A 8 -15.59 -1.91 17.43
N PRO A 9 -16.11 -0.76 17.91
CA PRO A 9 -16.20 0.45 17.09
C PRO A 9 -14.84 0.90 16.53
N PHE A 10 -13.77 0.82 17.33
CA PHE A 10 -12.42 1.15 16.83
C PHE A 10 -11.95 0.17 15.75
N ARG A 11 -12.24 -1.13 15.91
CA ARG A 11 -11.95 -2.14 14.89
C ARG A 11 -12.71 -1.88 13.58
N ALA A 12 -13.96 -1.40 13.66
CA ALA A 12 -14.72 -0.99 12.48
C ALA A 12 -14.06 0.21 11.76
N VAL A 13 -13.57 1.21 12.51
CA VAL A 13 -12.80 2.33 11.94
C VAL A 13 -11.50 1.85 11.28
N LEU A 14 -10.75 0.96 11.93
CA LEU A 14 -9.55 0.38 11.32
C LEU A 14 -9.88 -0.41 10.05
N GLN A 15 -10.92 -1.23 10.07
CA GLN A 15 -11.36 -1.96 8.89
C GLN A 15 -11.66 -1.01 7.73
N TYR A 16 -12.39 0.07 7.99
CA TYR A 16 -12.62 1.13 7.00
C TYR A 16 -11.33 1.74 6.46
N LEU A 17 -10.37 2.09 7.31
CA LEU A 17 -9.09 2.67 6.86
C LEU A 17 -8.28 1.72 5.96
N TYR A 18 -8.46 0.40 6.12
CA TYR A 18 -7.77 -0.60 5.30
C TYR A 18 -8.54 -0.95 4.02
N THR A 19 -9.88 -0.96 4.05
CA THR A 19 -10.71 -1.50 2.96
C THR A 19 -11.54 -0.46 2.23
N GLY A 20 -11.76 0.72 2.82
CA GLY A 20 -12.72 1.72 2.34
C GLY A 20 -14.18 1.36 2.59
N GLN A 21 -14.47 0.25 3.28
CA GLN A 21 -15.81 -0.28 3.52
C GLN A 21 -16.23 -0.08 4.97
N LEU A 22 -17.48 0.34 5.17
CA LEU A 22 -18.13 0.36 6.48
C LEU A 22 -18.84 -0.97 6.70
N ASP A 23 -18.50 -1.68 7.77
CA ASP A 23 -19.20 -2.88 8.21
C ASP A 23 -20.35 -2.47 9.14
N GLU A 24 -21.55 -2.36 8.59
CA GLU A 24 -22.75 -1.90 9.31
C GLU A 24 -23.17 -2.83 10.45
N ALA A 25 -22.75 -4.10 10.42
CA ALA A 25 -23.07 -5.09 11.44
C ALA A 25 -22.07 -5.09 12.61
N ARG A 26 -20.93 -4.40 12.45
CA ARG A 26 -19.82 -4.46 13.40
C ARG A 26 -19.78 -3.24 14.31
N GLY A 27 -20.27 -3.43 15.53
CA GLY A 27 -20.21 -2.44 16.60
C GLY A 27 -21.33 -1.39 16.51
N ASP A 28 -21.33 -0.49 17.49
CA ASP A 28 -22.28 0.62 17.57
C ASP A 28 -21.88 1.74 16.61
N LEU A 29 -22.69 1.96 15.57
CA LEU A 29 -22.46 2.99 14.56
C LEU A 29 -22.29 4.39 15.15
N MET A 30 -23.00 4.73 16.23
CA MET A 30 -22.86 6.04 16.87
C MET A 30 -21.46 6.23 17.45
N GLN A 31 -20.91 5.17 18.05
CA GLN A 31 -19.53 5.18 18.54
C GLN A 31 -18.51 5.18 17.40
N VAL A 32 -18.79 4.46 16.30
CA VAL A 32 -17.95 4.53 15.08
C VAL A 32 -17.88 5.96 14.56
N ALA A 33 -19.02 6.68 14.50
CA ALA A 33 -19.04 8.09 14.10
C ALA A 33 -18.24 8.98 15.06
N THR A 34 -18.37 8.78 16.37
CA THR A 34 -17.58 9.52 17.37
C THR A 34 -16.07 9.31 17.18
N ILE A 35 -15.63 8.06 16.97
CA ILE A 35 -14.20 7.76 16.75
C ILE A 35 -13.74 8.33 15.40
N ALA A 36 -14.55 8.20 14.35
CA ALA A 36 -14.25 8.75 13.03
C ALA A 36 -14.10 10.27 13.07
N GLU A 37 -14.92 10.96 13.86
CA GLU A 37 -14.80 12.41 14.09
C GLU A 37 -13.51 12.77 14.82
N LEU A 38 -13.19 12.05 15.91
CA LEU A 38 -11.94 12.27 16.68
C LEU A 38 -10.67 12.03 15.86
N LEU A 39 -10.72 11.09 14.92
CA LEU A 39 -9.59 10.76 14.03
C LEU A 39 -9.63 11.51 12.69
N GLU A 40 -10.57 12.44 12.52
CA GLU A 40 -10.76 13.22 11.28
C GLU A 40 -10.99 12.35 10.02
N VAL A 41 -11.58 11.18 10.19
CA VAL A 41 -11.99 10.26 9.11
C VAL A 41 -13.38 10.70 8.60
N PHE A 42 -13.43 11.88 7.98
CA PHE A 42 -14.67 12.54 7.56
C PHE A 42 -15.56 11.67 6.66
N ASP A 43 -14.96 10.94 5.72
CA ASP A 43 -15.68 10.05 4.81
C ASP A 43 -16.46 8.96 5.57
N LEU A 44 -15.84 8.34 6.58
CA LEU A 44 -16.49 7.31 7.40
C LEU A 44 -17.61 7.92 8.25
N ARG A 45 -17.37 9.10 8.84
CA ARG A 45 -18.40 9.84 9.59
C ARG A 45 -19.62 10.12 8.71
N MET A 46 -19.40 10.53 7.46
CA MET A 46 -20.46 10.73 6.47
C MET A 46 -21.16 9.42 6.11
N MET A 47 -20.41 8.31 5.91
CA MET A 47 -21.01 7.02 5.60
C MET A 47 -21.92 6.51 6.72
N VAL A 48 -21.51 6.68 7.98
CA VAL A 48 -22.35 6.33 9.13
C VAL A 48 -23.62 7.18 9.16
N ALA A 49 -23.51 8.49 8.94
CA ALA A 49 -24.68 9.38 8.89
C ALA A 49 -25.68 8.95 7.80
N ASN A 50 -25.17 8.59 6.61
CA ASN A 50 -25.99 8.08 5.52
C ASN A 50 -26.73 6.78 5.91
N VAL A 51 -26.06 5.84 6.59
CA VAL A 51 -26.72 4.60 7.07
C VAL A 51 -27.84 4.92 8.06
N LEU A 52 -27.58 5.78 9.04
CA LEU A 52 -28.57 6.17 10.06
C LEU A 52 -29.79 6.90 9.45
N ASN A 53 -29.58 7.66 8.38
CA ASN A 53 -30.64 8.35 7.64
C ASN A 53 -31.33 7.50 6.56
N LYS A 54 -30.95 6.22 6.40
CA LYS A 54 -31.44 5.31 5.34
C LYS A 54 -31.08 5.76 3.92
N GLU A 55 -29.94 6.44 3.78
CA GLU A 55 -29.35 6.95 2.53
C GLU A 55 -28.07 6.19 2.14
N SER A 56 -27.92 4.93 2.56
CA SER A 56 -26.69 4.13 2.36
C SER A 56 -26.29 3.97 0.90
N PHE A 57 -27.21 4.16 -0.05
CA PHE A 57 -26.91 4.18 -1.49
C PHE A 57 -25.87 5.25 -1.87
N MET A 58 -25.79 6.37 -1.13
CA MET A 58 -24.80 7.43 -1.35
C MET A 58 -23.37 7.00 -1.01
N ASN A 59 -23.21 5.94 -0.19
CA ASN A 59 -21.90 5.47 0.25
C ASN A 59 -21.07 4.90 -0.90
N GLN A 60 -21.69 4.51 -2.01
CA GLN A 60 -20.97 4.00 -3.18
C GLN A 60 -19.97 5.04 -3.73
N GLU A 61 -20.36 6.31 -3.80
CA GLU A 61 -19.48 7.38 -4.31
C GLU A 61 -18.38 7.74 -3.32
N ILE A 62 -18.68 7.69 -2.01
CA ILE A 62 -17.66 7.88 -0.96
C ILE A 62 -16.60 6.79 -1.05
N THR A 63 -17.01 5.53 -1.18
CA THR A 63 -16.12 4.38 -1.34
C THR A 63 -15.26 4.50 -2.60
N LYS A 64 -15.84 4.87 -3.74
CA LYS A 64 -15.07 5.10 -4.98
C LYS A 64 -14.01 6.18 -4.77
N ALA A 65 -14.41 7.31 -4.20
CA ALA A 65 -13.50 8.43 -3.96
C ALA A 65 -12.39 8.07 -2.97
N PHE A 66 -12.67 7.25 -1.95
CA PHE A 66 -11.67 6.70 -1.03
C PHE A 66 -10.58 5.93 -1.77
N HIS A 67 -10.97 5.01 -2.66
CA HIS A 67 -10.00 4.20 -3.40
C HIS A 67 -9.15 5.04 -4.37
N VAL A 68 -9.75 6.04 -5.03
CA VAL A 68 -9.00 6.98 -5.88
C VAL A 68 -7.98 7.77 -5.06
N ARG A 69 -8.38 8.33 -3.91
CA ARG A 69 -7.47 9.06 -3.01
C ARG A 69 -6.34 8.16 -2.49
N ARG A 70 -6.67 6.92 -2.09
CA ARG A 70 -5.68 5.95 -1.64
C ARG A 70 -4.66 5.63 -2.74
N ALA A 71 -5.11 5.36 -3.96
CA ALA A 71 -4.23 5.09 -5.10
C ALA A 71 -3.30 6.28 -5.38
N ASN A 72 -3.81 7.51 -5.31
CA ASN A 72 -2.99 8.73 -5.49
C ASN A 72 -1.95 8.90 -4.38
N ARG A 73 -2.29 8.59 -3.11
CA ARG A 73 -1.31 8.61 -2.01
C ARG A 73 -0.20 7.57 -2.21
N ILE A 74 -0.53 6.37 -2.71
CA ILE A 74 0.48 5.35 -3.04
C ILE A 74 1.42 5.83 -4.15
N LYS A 75 0.90 6.51 -5.18
CA LYS A 75 1.73 7.14 -6.22
C LYS A 75 2.65 8.22 -5.65
N GLU A 76 2.17 9.01 -4.68
CA GLU A 76 3.02 10.00 -3.99
C GLU A 76 4.14 9.33 -3.18
N CYS A 77 3.86 8.20 -2.52
CA CYS A 77 4.88 7.41 -1.83
C CYS A 77 5.98 6.95 -2.81
N LEU A 78 5.62 6.49 -4.01
CA LEU A 78 6.58 6.11 -5.06
C LEU A 78 7.40 7.30 -5.56
N GLY A 79 6.74 8.43 -5.85
CA GLY A 79 7.40 9.58 -6.48
C GLY A 79 8.24 10.44 -5.54
N LYS A 80 7.82 10.57 -4.27
CA LYS A 80 8.46 11.48 -3.28
C LYS A 80 9.13 10.75 -2.11
N GLY A 81 8.90 9.45 -1.93
CA GLY A 81 9.44 8.70 -0.79
C GLY A 81 8.86 9.10 0.57
N VAL A 82 7.67 9.71 0.61
CA VAL A 82 7.03 10.13 1.87
C VAL A 82 6.68 8.87 2.69
N PHE A 83 7.07 8.85 3.96
CA PHE A 83 6.95 7.71 4.88
C PHE A 83 7.88 6.52 4.59
N ALA A 84 8.88 6.67 3.72
CA ALA A 84 9.85 5.62 3.48
C ALA A 84 10.62 5.27 4.77
N ASP A 85 10.72 3.97 5.05
CA ASP A 85 11.35 3.40 6.24
C ASP A 85 12.53 2.46 5.88
N VAL A 86 12.88 2.40 4.60
CA VAL A 86 14.06 1.71 4.06
C VAL A 86 14.56 2.39 2.78
N VAL A 87 15.87 2.36 2.55
CA VAL A 87 16.51 2.82 1.32
C VAL A 87 17.29 1.67 0.68
N PHE A 88 17.09 1.44 -0.62
CA PHE A 88 17.88 0.48 -1.39
C PHE A 88 19.05 1.17 -2.06
N ARG A 89 20.27 0.68 -1.85
CA ARG A 89 21.49 1.08 -2.57
C ARG A 89 21.63 0.21 -3.82
N LEU A 90 21.64 0.88 -4.96
CA LEU A 90 21.66 0.33 -6.31
C LEU A 90 22.95 0.75 -7.01
N ASP A 91 23.22 0.18 -8.18
CA ASP A 91 24.49 0.42 -8.88
C ASP A 91 24.66 1.88 -9.32
N ASP A 92 23.55 2.56 -9.63
CA ASP A 92 23.49 3.93 -10.14
C ASP A 92 22.86 4.93 -9.14
N GLY A 93 22.53 4.51 -7.92
CA GLY A 93 21.92 5.41 -6.95
C GLY A 93 21.25 4.76 -5.75
N ALA A 94 20.24 5.45 -5.24
CA ALA A 94 19.47 5.00 -4.09
C ALA A 94 17.97 5.25 -4.29
N VAL A 95 17.14 4.30 -3.85
CA VAL A 95 15.68 4.37 -3.97
C VAL A 95 15.03 4.15 -2.61
N PRO A 96 14.27 5.14 -2.08
CA PRO A 96 13.48 4.96 -0.86
C PRO A 96 12.29 4.04 -1.12
N ALA A 97 11.93 3.22 -0.12
CA ALA A 97 10.80 2.30 -0.19
C ALA A 97 10.14 2.10 1.19
N HIS A 98 9.07 1.32 1.21
CA HIS A 98 8.18 1.14 2.35
C HIS A 98 8.04 -0.35 2.67
N LYS A 99 8.57 -0.78 3.81
CA LYS A 99 8.56 -2.19 4.22
C LYS A 99 7.14 -2.79 4.21
N PRO A 100 6.09 -2.14 4.73
CA PRO A 100 4.74 -2.75 4.71
C PRO A 100 4.22 -3.04 3.30
N LEU A 101 4.50 -2.16 2.33
CA LEU A 101 4.07 -2.33 0.94
C LEU A 101 4.91 -3.39 0.21
N LEU A 102 6.21 -3.46 0.50
CA LEU A 102 7.09 -4.51 -0.02
C LEU A 102 6.69 -5.90 0.49
N ILE A 103 6.51 -6.03 1.81
CA ILE A 103 6.14 -7.28 2.48
C ILE A 103 4.78 -7.80 1.98
N ALA A 104 3.84 -6.91 1.66
CA ALA A 104 2.51 -7.30 1.20
C ALA A 104 2.52 -7.97 -0.19
N GLY A 105 3.53 -7.68 -1.03
CA GLY A 105 3.57 -8.12 -2.43
C GLY A 105 4.74 -9.03 -2.81
N CYS A 106 5.71 -9.26 -1.92
CA CYS A 106 6.93 -9.98 -2.26
C CYS A 106 7.42 -10.86 -1.09
N ASP A 107 7.41 -12.18 -1.28
CA ASP A 107 7.85 -13.15 -0.26
C ASP A 107 9.33 -13.00 0.08
N TRP A 108 10.17 -12.63 -0.89
CA TRP A 108 11.59 -12.35 -0.65
C TRP A 108 11.76 -11.17 0.32
N MET A 109 11.01 -10.08 0.10
CA MET A 109 11.00 -8.91 0.99
C MET A 109 10.34 -9.24 2.34
N MET A 110 9.33 -10.12 2.35
CA MET A 110 8.76 -10.64 3.58
C MET A 110 9.80 -11.37 4.40
N ALA A 111 10.59 -12.27 3.79
CA ALA A 111 11.66 -12.99 4.47
C ALA A 111 12.77 -12.05 4.97
N MET A 112 13.12 -11.03 4.19
CA MET A 112 14.13 -10.03 4.57
C MET A 112 13.68 -9.18 5.77
N PHE A 113 12.45 -8.67 5.74
CA PHE A 113 11.99 -7.68 6.72
C PHE A 113 11.19 -8.26 7.88
N ARG A 114 10.74 -9.52 7.81
CA ARG A 114 10.13 -10.21 8.96
C ARG A 114 11.16 -11.05 9.69
N GLY A 115 11.47 -10.67 10.92
CA GLY A 115 12.31 -11.47 11.81
C GLY A 115 13.00 -10.66 12.89
N ALA A 116 13.88 -11.33 13.63
CA ALA A 116 14.81 -10.71 14.59
C ALA A 116 16.21 -10.49 13.97
N PHE A 117 16.33 -10.64 12.65
CA PHE A 117 17.59 -10.48 11.94
C PHE A 117 17.89 -8.99 11.71
N ARG A 118 19.17 -8.68 11.45
CA ARG A 118 19.67 -7.30 11.32
C ARG A 118 18.93 -6.53 10.22
N GLU A 119 18.55 -7.23 9.15
CA GLU A 119 17.84 -6.74 7.98
C GLU A 119 16.43 -6.23 8.32
N SER A 120 15.76 -6.83 9.31
CA SER A 120 14.43 -6.38 9.76
C SER A 120 14.47 -4.95 10.32
N TYR A 121 15.59 -4.59 10.97
CA TYR A 121 15.84 -3.25 11.51
C TYR A 121 16.67 -2.36 10.58
N ALA A 122 17.09 -2.86 9.42
CA ALA A 122 17.93 -2.11 8.51
C ALA A 122 17.14 -0.94 7.91
N ALA A 123 17.72 0.26 7.99
CA ALA A 123 17.27 1.45 7.27
C ALA A 123 17.82 1.50 5.83
N GLU A 124 18.83 0.67 5.53
CA GLU A 124 19.48 0.61 4.23
C GLU A 124 19.76 -0.84 3.82
N VAL A 125 19.47 -1.18 2.56
CA VAL A 125 19.69 -2.51 1.98
C VAL A 125 20.48 -2.37 0.68
N SER A 126 21.55 -3.15 0.51
CA SER A 126 22.29 -3.18 -0.75
C SER A 126 21.69 -4.21 -1.71
N LEU A 127 21.47 -3.80 -2.96
CA LEU A 127 20.96 -4.66 -4.02
C LEU A 127 21.83 -4.47 -5.28
N PRO A 128 23.05 -5.03 -5.29
CA PRO A 128 23.98 -4.88 -6.41
C PRO A 128 23.49 -5.65 -7.63
N GLY A 129 23.89 -5.21 -8.83
CA GLY A 129 23.44 -5.76 -10.11
C GLY A 129 22.02 -5.31 -10.46
N THR A 130 21.63 -4.12 -10.00
CA THR A 130 20.31 -3.54 -10.20
C THR A 130 20.43 -2.02 -10.24
N ASN A 131 19.82 -1.42 -11.24
CA ASN A 131 19.72 0.01 -11.46
C ASN A 131 18.39 0.57 -10.93
N CYS A 132 18.35 1.89 -10.76
CA CYS A 132 17.21 2.61 -10.20
C CYS A 132 15.94 2.43 -11.05
N ALA A 133 16.04 2.38 -12.38
CA ALA A 133 14.89 2.25 -13.27
C ALA A 133 14.18 0.89 -13.09
N CYS A 134 14.94 -0.21 -13.12
CA CYS A 134 14.42 -1.56 -12.92
C CYS A 134 13.80 -1.73 -11.52
N PHE A 135 14.47 -1.22 -10.48
CA PHE A 135 13.92 -1.32 -9.13
C PHE A 135 12.65 -0.47 -8.95
N ARG A 136 12.59 0.73 -9.53
CA ARG A 136 11.36 1.56 -9.52
C ARG A 136 10.20 0.87 -10.23
N ALA A 137 10.45 0.20 -11.36
CA ALA A 137 9.42 -0.58 -12.05
C ALA A 137 8.88 -1.73 -11.18
N VAL A 138 9.77 -2.41 -10.43
CA VAL A 138 9.35 -3.40 -9.43
C VAL A 138 8.51 -2.77 -8.32
N LEU A 139 8.92 -1.63 -7.77
CA LEU A 139 8.16 -0.94 -6.72
C LEU A 139 6.77 -0.52 -7.22
N GLU A 140 6.67 0.03 -8.42
CA GLU A 140 5.39 0.40 -9.03
C GLU A 140 4.47 -0.81 -9.14
N PHE A 141 4.98 -1.93 -9.65
CA PHE A 141 4.23 -3.18 -9.73
C PHE A 141 3.79 -3.69 -8.36
N LEU A 142 4.69 -3.73 -7.38
CA LEU A 142 4.34 -4.21 -6.03
C LEU A 142 3.29 -3.32 -5.35
N TYR A 143 3.30 -2.02 -5.62
CA TYR A 143 2.45 -1.06 -4.91
C TYR A 143 1.08 -0.89 -5.57
N THR A 144 1.01 -1.05 -6.88
CA THR A 144 -0.19 -0.74 -7.68
C THR A 144 -0.77 -1.96 -8.39
N GLY A 145 0.00 -3.04 -8.52
CA GLY A 145 -0.35 -4.20 -9.35
C GLY A 145 -0.24 -3.92 -10.85
N VAL A 146 0.25 -2.76 -11.27
CA VAL A 146 0.38 -2.33 -12.67
C VAL A 146 1.86 -2.28 -13.04
N PHE A 147 2.18 -2.78 -14.23
CA PHE A 147 3.49 -2.62 -14.85
C PHE A 147 3.33 -1.74 -16.10
N THR A 148 4.13 -0.68 -16.21
CA THR A 148 4.19 0.17 -17.40
C THR A 148 5.64 0.25 -17.86
N PRO A 149 6.02 -0.39 -18.98
CA PRO A 149 7.39 -0.35 -19.47
C PRO A 149 7.75 1.09 -19.89
N THR A 150 8.94 1.53 -19.52
CA THR A 150 9.50 2.82 -19.92
C THR A 150 10.68 2.61 -20.89
N PRO A 151 10.99 3.59 -21.78
CA PRO A 151 12.04 3.41 -22.78
C PRO A 151 13.45 3.20 -22.22
N ASP A 152 13.70 3.65 -20.99
CA ASP A 152 14.97 3.53 -20.27
C ASP A 152 15.13 2.20 -19.52
N LEU A 153 14.13 1.32 -19.58
CA LEU A 153 14.09 0.07 -18.83
C LEU A 153 14.86 -1.04 -19.56
N ASP A 154 15.91 -1.56 -18.92
CA ASP A 154 16.62 -2.74 -19.42
C ASP A 154 15.78 -4.01 -19.13
N ALA A 155 15.22 -4.61 -20.18
CA ALA A 155 14.38 -5.78 -20.08
C ALA A 155 15.12 -7.01 -19.52
N MET A 156 16.41 -7.17 -19.82
CA MET A 156 17.18 -8.31 -19.33
C MET A 156 17.51 -8.14 -17.85
N GLU A 157 17.91 -6.95 -17.45
CA GLU A 157 18.17 -6.64 -16.04
C GLU A 157 16.90 -6.77 -15.19
N LEU A 158 15.77 -6.28 -15.69
CA LEU A 158 14.48 -6.44 -15.03
C LEU A 158 14.05 -7.91 -14.93
N LEU A 159 14.31 -8.71 -15.97
CA LEU A 159 14.05 -10.15 -15.94
C LEU A 159 14.89 -10.87 -14.87
N VAL A 160 16.18 -10.51 -14.74
CA VAL A 160 17.07 -11.03 -13.69
C VAL A 160 16.56 -10.62 -12.30
N LEU A 161 16.18 -9.35 -12.14
CA LEU A 161 15.68 -8.81 -10.88
C LEU A 161 14.37 -9.48 -10.44
N THR A 162 13.41 -9.63 -11.36
CA THR A 162 12.12 -10.26 -11.06
C THR A 162 12.28 -11.72 -10.65
N ASN A 163 13.20 -12.45 -11.29
CA ASN A 163 13.56 -13.80 -10.89
C ASN A 163 14.20 -13.83 -9.49
N ARG A 164 15.16 -12.93 -9.22
CA ARG A 164 15.83 -12.81 -7.91
C ARG A 164 14.85 -12.52 -6.77
N LEU A 165 13.85 -11.68 -7.03
CA LEU A 165 12.83 -11.29 -6.06
C LEU A 165 11.62 -12.24 -6.01
N CYS A 166 11.64 -13.34 -6.78
CA CYS A 166 10.55 -14.31 -6.89
C CYS A 166 9.20 -13.67 -7.29
N LEU A 167 9.20 -12.84 -8.34
CA LEU A 167 8.02 -12.12 -8.84
C LEU A 167 7.50 -12.69 -10.18
N PRO A 168 6.89 -13.89 -10.21
CA PRO A 168 6.54 -14.58 -11.45
C PRO A 168 5.49 -13.82 -12.29
N ARG A 169 4.60 -13.07 -11.64
CA ARG A 169 3.60 -12.24 -12.35
C ARG A 169 4.23 -11.09 -13.11
N LEU A 170 5.21 -10.41 -12.52
CA LEU A 170 5.94 -9.34 -13.22
C LEU A 170 6.85 -9.93 -14.30
N GLN A 171 7.49 -11.07 -14.01
CA GLN A 171 8.31 -11.79 -14.97
C GLN A 171 7.54 -12.12 -16.27
N ALA A 172 6.30 -12.62 -16.14
CA ALA A 172 5.45 -12.89 -17.29
C ALA A 172 5.16 -11.63 -18.14
N LEU A 173 4.90 -10.49 -17.49
CA LEU A 173 4.64 -9.22 -18.17
C LEU A 173 5.88 -8.63 -18.87
N THR A 174 7.08 -8.99 -18.42
CA THR A 174 8.35 -8.55 -19.03
C THR A 174 8.81 -9.42 -20.19
N GLY A 175 8.28 -10.64 -20.31
CA GLY A 175 8.63 -11.60 -21.35
C GLY A 175 7.73 -11.58 -22.59
N GLU A 176 6.58 -10.91 -22.54
CA GLU A 176 5.69 -10.76 -23.69
C GLU A 176 6.13 -9.56 -24.56
N PRO A 177 6.40 -9.75 -25.86
CA PRO A 177 6.68 -8.62 -26.75
C PRO A 177 5.42 -7.74 -26.85
N PRO A 178 5.56 -6.39 -26.92
CA PRO A 178 4.41 -5.50 -27.08
C PRO A 178 3.71 -5.84 -28.40
N HIS A 179 2.40 -6.08 -28.32
CA HIS A 179 1.50 -6.21 -29.47
C HIS A 179 1.31 -4.87 -30.20
#